data_AF-A0A1I5PFL3-F1
#
_entry.id   AF-A0A1I5PFL3-F1
#
_cell.length_a   1.000
_cell.length_b   1.000
_cell.length_c   1.000
_cell.angle_alpha   90.00
_cell.angle_beta   90.00
_cell.angle_gamma   90.00
#
_symmetry.space_group_name_H-M   'P 1'
#
loop_
_entity.id
_entity.type
_entity.pdbx_description
1 polymer ?
#
loop_
_entity_poly.entity_id
_entity_poly.type
_entity_poly.pdbx_seq_one_letter_code
_entity_poly.pdbx_strand_id
1 'polypeptide(L)'
;MIRAELPGIDPDRDVEITVAGGVLRIHAVRHEEKKDVHRSEFHHGSFTLPADTKVDDIKASYDKGILTVRVPMPKAARAEAKRIAIEK
;
A
#
# COMPACT_ATOMS: atom_id res chain seq x y z
N MET A 1 8.68 -3.61 -4.33
CA MET A 1 7.37 -4.29 -4.27
C MET A 1 6.81 -4.08 -2.88
N ILE A 2 5.57 -3.62 -2.78
CA ILE A 2 4.86 -3.39 -1.52
C ILE A 2 3.80 -4.48 -1.39
N ARG A 3 3.67 -5.07 -0.20
CA ARG A 3 2.63 -6.04 0.11
C ARG A 3 1.94 -5.61 1.40
N ALA A 4 0.62 -5.67 1.41
CA ALA A 4 -0.22 -5.39 2.57
C ALA A 4 -1.21 -6.55 2.75
N GLU A 5 -1.25 -7.09 3.95
CA GLU A 5 -2.18 -8.15 4.34
C GLU A 5 -3.50 -7.49 4.77
N LEU A 6 -4.51 -7.64 3.94
CA LEU A 6 -5.83 -7.04 4.06
C LEU A 6 -6.90 -8.12 3.79
N PRO A 7 -7.05 -9.13 4.67
CA PRO A 7 -8.02 -10.19 4.47
C PRO A 7 -9.46 -9.67 4.67
N GLY A 8 -10.36 -10.07 3.78
CA GLY A 8 -11.80 -9.81 3.93
C GLY A 8 -12.20 -8.36 3.67
N ILE A 9 -11.49 -7.66 2.77
CA ILE A 9 -11.91 -6.35 2.26
C ILE A 9 -12.25 -6.47 0.77
N ASP A 10 -13.15 -5.61 0.30
CA ASP A 10 -13.49 -5.49 -1.11
C ASP A 10 -12.53 -4.51 -1.79
N PRO A 11 -11.61 -4.94 -2.67
CA PRO A 11 -10.62 -4.05 -3.26
C PRO A 11 -11.24 -2.93 -4.11
N ASP A 12 -12.45 -3.10 -4.67
CA ASP A 12 -13.08 -2.09 -5.50
C ASP A 12 -13.78 -1.00 -4.67
N ARG A 13 -14.13 -1.29 -3.41
CA ARG A 13 -14.87 -0.37 -2.53
C ARG A 13 -14.07 0.14 -1.34
N ASP A 14 -13.21 -0.71 -0.81
CA ASP A 14 -12.52 -0.50 0.46
C ASP A 14 -11.05 -0.09 0.26
N VAL A 15 -10.50 -0.22 -0.95
CA VAL A 15 -9.10 0.12 -1.26
C VAL A 15 -9.03 1.29 -2.24
N GLU A 16 -8.33 2.33 -1.83
CA GLU A 16 -7.97 3.46 -2.66
C GLU A 16 -6.45 3.57 -2.77
N ILE A 17 -5.95 3.63 -4.00
CA ILE A 17 -4.53 3.83 -4.30
C ILE A 17 -4.41 5.11 -5.12
N THR A 18 -3.69 6.09 -4.57
CA THR A 18 -3.47 7.39 -5.20
C THR A 18 -1.98 7.69 -5.30
N VAL A 19 -1.59 8.41 -6.35
CA VAL A 19 -0.23 8.92 -6.50
C VAL A 19 -0.30 10.43 -6.63
N ALA A 20 0.34 11.14 -5.71
CA ALA A 20 0.41 12.60 -5.71
C ALA A 20 1.81 13.06 -5.31
N GLY A 21 2.41 13.96 -6.11
CA GLY A 21 3.71 14.57 -5.79
C GLY A 21 4.85 13.57 -5.58
N GLY A 22 4.84 12.44 -6.30
CA GLY A 22 5.85 11.37 -6.11
C GLY A 22 5.61 10.52 -4.86
N VAL A 23 4.44 10.59 -4.23
CA VAL A 23 4.06 9.74 -3.09
C VAL A 23 2.90 8.86 -3.50
N LEU A 24 3.07 7.54 -3.34
CA LEU A 24 2.01 6.54 -3.44
C LEU A 24 1.33 6.42 -2.09
N ARG A 25 0.04 6.69 -2.05
CA ARG A 25 -0.80 6.52 -0.87
C ARG A 25 -1.72 5.33 -1.09
N ILE A 26 -1.75 4.43 -0.11
CA ILE A 26 -2.65 3.28 -0.05
C ILE A 26 -3.53 3.49 1.16
N HIS A 27 -4.83 3.61 0.91
CA HIS A 27 -5.85 3.72 1.93
C HIS A 27 -6.78 2.52 1.83
N ALA A 28 -6.87 1.73 2.90
CA ALA A 28 -7.72 0.56 2.95
C ALA A 28 -8.59 0.60 4.20
N VAL A 29 -9.89 0.39 4.06
CA VAL A 29 -10.85 0.41 5.18
C VAL A 29 -11.52 -0.95 5.29
N ARG A 30 -11.31 -1.67 6.38
CA ARG A 30 -12.00 -2.93 6.64
C ARG A 30 -13.23 -2.68 7.50
N HIS A 31 -14.39 -3.06 6.98
CA HIS A 31 -15.64 -3.09 7.74
C HIS A 31 -15.91 -4.54 8.17
N GLU A 32 -15.86 -4.82 9.48
CA GLU A 32 -16.29 -6.12 10.00
C GLU A 32 -17.68 -5.97 10.65
N GLU A 33 -18.72 -6.37 9.92
CA GLU A 33 -20.08 -6.47 10.45
C GLU A 33 -20.27 -7.81 11.18
N LYS A 34 -19.93 -7.86 12.47
CA LYS A 34 -20.43 -8.92 13.35
C LYS A 34 -21.69 -8.43 14.05
N LYS A 35 -22.70 -9.30 14.11
CA LYS A 35 -24.07 -9.06 14.62
C LYS A 35 -24.20 -8.41 16.01
N ASP A 36 -23.11 -8.27 16.78
CA ASP A 36 -23.10 -7.65 18.10
C ASP A 36 -22.01 -6.57 18.32
N VAL A 37 -21.10 -6.33 17.35
CA VAL A 37 -20.02 -5.34 17.49
C VAL A 37 -19.71 -4.70 16.14
N HIS A 38 -19.95 -3.39 16.02
CA HIS A 38 -19.45 -2.59 14.89
C HIS A 38 -17.97 -2.27 15.12
N ARG A 39 -17.06 -2.98 14.45
CA ARG A 39 -15.63 -2.66 14.46
C ARG A 39 -15.15 -2.40 13.04
N SER A 40 -14.64 -1.18 12.83
CA SER A 40 -13.96 -0.79 11.60
C SER A 40 -12.46 -0.66 11.89
N GLU A 41 -11.64 -1.29 11.06
CA GLU A 41 -10.18 -1.17 11.12
C GLU A 41 -9.70 -0.48 9.83
N PHE A 42 -8.89 0.56 9.96
CA PHE A 42 -8.33 1.28 8.81
C PHE A 42 -6.82 1.03 8.73
N HIS A 43 -6.36 0.71 7.52
CA HIS A 43 -4.94 0.56 7.19
C HIS A 43 -4.54 1.71 6.25
N HIS A 44 -3.58 2.52 6.69
CA HIS A 44 -3.02 3.59 5.87
C HIS A 44 -1.53 3.36 5.66
N GLY A 45 -1.09 3.41 4.41
CA GLY A 45 0.31 3.34 4.02
C GLY A 45 0.67 4.44 3.04
N SER A 46 1.79 5.13 3.29
CA SER A 46 2.36 6.10 2.35
C SER A 46 3.77 5.65 1.98
N PHE A 47 4.06 5.62 0.69
CA PHE A 47 5.33 5.18 0.14
C PHE A 47 5.86 6.25 -0.82
N THR A 48 7.06 6.75 -0.57
CA THR A 48 7.72 7.66 -1.49
C THR A 48 8.19 6.90 -2.72
N LEU A 49 7.81 7.39 -3.90
CA LEU A 49 8.23 6.84 -5.18
C LEU A 49 9.55 7.51 -5.62
N PRO A 50 10.43 6.76 -6.32
CA PRO A 50 11.57 7.36 -7.01
C PRO A 50 11.12 8.42 -8.02
N ALA A 51 11.94 9.46 -8.20
CA ALA A 51 11.69 10.62 -9.07
C ALA A 51 11.40 10.30 -10.55
N ASP A 52 11.68 9.07 -11.01
CA ASP A 52 11.48 8.61 -12.39
C ASP A 52 10.37 7.55 -12.53
N THR A 53 9.52 7.40 -11.50
CA THR A 53 8.46 6.40 -11.52
C THR A 53 7.30 6.86 -12.38
N LYS A 54 7.05 6.15 -13.49
CA LYS A 54 5.84 6.34 -14.29
C LYS A 54 4.64 5.71 -13.59
N VAL A 55 3.60 6.49 -13.38
CA VAL A 55 2.35 6.03 -12.71
C VAL A 55 1.69 4.91 -13.51
N ASP A 56 1.70 5.00 -14.85
CA ASP A 56 1.18 3.96 -15.76
C ASP A 56 1.84 2.59 -15.60
N ASP A 57 3.10 2.53 -15.16
CA ASP A 57 3.82 1.28 -14.94
C ASP A 57 3.54 0.67 -13.55
N ILE A 58 2.86 1.39 -12.65
CA ILE A 58 2.48 0.88 -11.34
C ILE A 58 1.33 -0.11 -11.50
N LYS A 59 1.53 -1.35 -11.04
CA LYS A 59 0.48 -2.39 -11.05
C LYS A 59 0.07 -2.75 -9.64
N ALA A 60 -1.22 -2.69 -9.36
CA ALA A 60 -1.81 -3.22 -8.14
C ALA A 60 -2.55 -4.53 -8.45
N SER A 61 -2.49 -5.48 -7.53
CA SER A 61 -3.27 -6.72 -7.61
C SER A 61 -3.65 -7.16 -6.21
N TYR A 62 -4.87 -7.62 -6.04
CA TYR A 62 -5.36 -8.18 -4.78
C TYR A 62 -5.65 -9.67 -5.00
N ASP A 63 -4.99 -10.53 -4.22
CA ASP A 63 -5.22 -11.97 -4.26
C ASP A 63 -5.25 -12.52 -2.83
N LYS A 64 -6.29 -13.31 -2.51
CA LYS A 64 -6.43 -14.04 -1.23
C LYS A 64 -6.19 -13.18 0.02
N GLY A 65 -6.69 -11.95 0.05
CA GLY A 65 -6.49 -11.08 1.21
C GLY A 65 -5.17 -10.32 1.20
N ILE A 66 -4.40 -10.34 0.11
CA ILE A 66 -3.10 -9.68 0.03
C ILE A 66 -3.10 -8.69 -1.13
N LEU A 67 -3.01 -7.40 -0.79
CA LEU A 67 -2.76 -6.35 -1.75
C LEU A 67 -1.27 -6.31 -2.08
N THR A 68 -0.94 -6.48 -3.37
CA THR A 68 0.42 -6.39 -3.90
C THR A 68 0.52 -5.22 -4.85
N VAL A 69 1.36 -4.23 -4.52
CA VAL A 69 1.66 -3.09 -5.39
C VAL A 69 3.09 -3.21 -5.93
N ARG A 70 3.18 -3.34 -7.26
CA ARG A 70 4.43 -3.39 -8.02
C ARG A 70 4.73 -2.00 -8.55
N VAL A 71 5.73 -1.38 -7.94
CA VAL A 71 6.36 -0.15 -8.42
C VAL A 71 7.64 -0.53 -9.16
N PRO A 72 7.78 -0.16 -10.44
CA PRO A 72 9.05 -0.34 -11.16
C PRO A 72 10.09 0.60 -10.57
N MET A 73 11.16 0.05 -10.05
CA MET A 73 12.31 0.84 -9.61
C MET A 73 13.26 1.00 -10.81
N PRO A 74 13.63 2.23 -11.21
CA PRO A 74 14.65 2.42 -12.22
C PRO A 74 15.97 1.81 -11.72
N LYS A 75 16.72 1.13 -12.61
CA LYS A 75 17.99 0.43 -12.31
C LYS A 75 19.02 1.30 -11.57
N ALA A 76 18.91 2.63 -11.66
CA ALA A 76 19.78 3.59 -11.01
C ALA A 76 19.47 3.83 -9.51
N ALA A 77 18.30 3.42 -9.01
CA ALA A 77 17.86 3.69 -7.64
C ALA A 77 18.30 2.59 -6.64
N ARG A 78 19.51 2.04 -6.81
CA ARG A 78 20.16 1.25 -5.75
C ARG A 78 20.73 2.21 -4.70
N ALA A 79 19.88 3.09 -4.16
CA ALA A 79 20.23 3.84 -2.96
C ALA A 79 20.20 2.83 -1.81
N GLU A 80 21.37 2.58 -1.22
CA GLU A 80 21.52 1.74 -0.03
C GLU A 80 20.63 2.31 1.09
N ALA A 81 19.48 1.68 1.31
CA ALA A 81 18.59 2.07 2.39
C ALA A 81 19.27 1.79 3.74
N LYS A 82 19.76 2.84 4.41
CA LYS A 82 20.26 2.73 5.79
C LYS A 82 19.07 2.60 6.73
N ARG A 83 18.93 1.42 7.34
CA ARG A 83 17.99 1.19 8.44
C ARG A 83 18.46 1.96 9.67
N ILE A 84 17.69 2.95 10.11
CA ILE A 84 17.91 3.60 11.40
C ILE A 84 17.23 2.75 12.48
N ALA A 85 18.00 2.30 13.47
CA ALA A 85 17.46 1.58 14.62
C ALA A 85 16.73 2.54 15.55
N ILE A 86 15.59 2.12 16.09
CA ILE A 86 14.88 2.87 17.13
C ILE A 86 15.53 2.48 18.46
N GLU A 87 16.30 3.40 19.05
CA GLU A 87 16.83 3.23 20.40
C GLU A 87 15.74 3.54 21.44
N LYS A 88 15.76 2.80 22.55
CA LYS A 88 14.74 2.79 23.60
C LYS A 88 15.06 3.78 24.70
#